data_AF-A0A1V4XB17-F1
#
_entry.id   AF-A0A1V4XB17-F1
#
_cell.length_a   1.000
_cell.length_b   1.000
_cell.length_c   1.000
_cell.angle_alpha   90.00
_cell.angle_beta   90.00
_cell.angle_gamma   90.00
#
_symmetry.space_group_name_H-M   'P 1'
#
loop_
_entity.id
_entity.type
_entity.pdbx_description
1 polymer ?
#
loop_
_entity_poly.entity_id
_entity_poly.type
_entity_poly.pdbx_seq_one_letter_code
_entity_poly.pdbx_strand_id
1 'polypeptide(L)'
;MKRQAGFIMAAALMACLLILTGCEQKPKSAGTPASSSAPSINMQEGLWEITTTVEMTGVPAGMIKPQTFTTCLSKTDYVPKEKAATDCTMKDVKTDGDTVTWTMVCKDSTMKGRITYAGATYDGAMETTMKQDGRDMTVKTTMKGKHLGPCTK
;
A
#
# COMPACT_ATOMS: atom_id res chain seq x y z
N MET A 1 -22.93 -17.69 48.27
CA MET A 1 -22.39 -17.74 49.66
C MET A 1 -20.98 -17.16 49.59
N LYS A 2 -20.56 -16.10 50.28
CA LYS A 2 -20.55 -15.69 51.71
C LYS A 2 -19.22 -16.07 52.43
N ARG A 3 -18.67 -15.09 53.19
CA ARG A 3 -17.26 -14.89 53.63
C ARG A 3 -16.34 -14.41 52.50
N GLN A 4 -15.21 -13.69 52.66
CA GLN A 4 -14.63 -12.80 53.72
C GLN A 4 -13.54 -11.93 53.02
N ALA A 5 -13.15 -10.69 53.38
CA ALA A 5 -13.26 -9.80 54.55
C ALA A 5 -12.15 -9.93 55.65
N GLY A 6 -11.35 -8.86 55.80
CA GLY A 6 -10.14 -8.70 56.65
C GLY A 6 -9.07 -7.88 55.89
N PHE A 7 -8.78 -6.59 56.10
CA PHE A 7 -8.90 -5.64 57.24
C PHE A 7 -7.77 -5.75 58.28
N ILE A 8 -6.65 -5.04 58.07
CA ILE A 8 -5.68 -4.58 59.09
C ILE A 8 -5.20 -3.16 58.72
N MET A 9 -5.16 -2.25 59.70
CA MET A 9 -4.51 -0.93 59.60
C MET A 9 -3.08 -0.97 60.18
N ALA A 10 -2.19 -0.14 59.66
CA ALA A 10 -0.96 0.27 60.38
C ALA A 10 -0.54 1.70 60.01
N ALA A 11 -0.59 2.59 60.99
CA ALA A 11 0.08 3.90 61.04
C ALA A 11 1.47 3.72 61.71
N ALA A 12 2.48 4.59 61.63
CA ALA A 12 2.80 5.74 60.77
C ALA A 12 4.28 6.11 61.05
N LEU A 13 4.68 7.38 60.85
CA LEU A 13 5.87 8.04 61.41
C LEU A 13 7.27 7.57 60.94
N MET A 14 7.81 8.29 59.96
CA MET A 14 9.13 8.94 60.17
C MET A 14 9.13 10.29 59.45
N ALA A 15 9.86 11.27 60.00
CA ALA A 15 9.90 12.65 59.52
C ALA A 15 11.31 13.23 59.65
N CYS A 16 11.53 14.42 59.06
CA CYS A 16 12.79 15.20 59.09
C CYS A 16 13.98 14.58 58.30
N LEU A 17 14.87 15.33 57.63
CA LEU A 17 15.05 16.79 57.55
C LEU A 17 15.33 17.31 56.12
N LEU A 18 15.16 18.62 56.01
CA LEU A 18 15.51 19.55 54.92
C LEU A 18 16.84 19.29 54.18
N ILE A 19 16.84 19.45 52.86
CA ILE A 19 17.98 19.98 52.08
C ILE A 19 17.44 21.02 51.09
N LEU A 20 18.04 22.21 51.04
CA LEU A 20 17.65 23.32 50.16
C LEU A 20 18.63 23.46 48.97
N THR A 21 18.29 22.89 47.81
CA THR A 21 19.03 23.16 46.56
C THR A 21 18.20 22.88 45.30
N GLY A 22 18.26 23.80 44.32
CA GLY A 22 17.99 23.52 42.91
C GLY A 22 16.53 23.42 42.47
N CYS A 23 15.91 24.55 42.11
CA CYS A 23 14.77 24.55 41.20
C CYS A 23 15.24 24.35 39.75
N GLU A 24 15.33 23.10 39.30
CA GLU A 24 15.43 22.78 37.86
C GLU A 24 14.28 21.85 37.46
N GLN A 25 13.10 22.44 37.25
CA GLN A 25 11.94 21.74 36.70
C GLN A 25 12.17 21.48 35.20
N LYS A 26 12.95 20.43 34.90
CA LYS A 26 13.28 20.00 33.53
C LYS A 26 12.00 19.93 32.67
N PRO A 27 11.96 20.60 31.50
CA PRO A 27 10.71 20.92 30.85
C PRO A 27 9.93 19.69 30.38
N LYS A 28 8.61 19.86 30.39
CA LYS A 28 7.58 18.91 29.95
C LYS A 28 7.72 18.57 28.47
N SER A 29 8.60 17.63 28.12
CA SER A 29 8.56 16.94 26.83
C SER A 29 7.28 16.09 26.77
N ALA A 30 6.19 16.73 26.39
CA ALA A 30 5.04 16.03 25.84
C ALA A 30 5.52 15.34 24.56
N GLY A 31 5.79 14.04 24.65
CA GLY A 31 6.10 13.23 23.48
C GLY A 31 4.88 13.17 22.58
N THR A 32 4.83 14.06 21.59
CA THR A 32 3.93 13.92 20.44
C THR A 32 4.09 12.49 19.93
N PRO A 33 3.03 11.66 19.87
CA PRO A 33 3.16 10.36 19.24
C PRO A 33 3.60 10.60 17.81
N ALA A 34 4.79 10.12 17.45
CA ALA A 34 5.31 10.24 16.11
C ALA A 34 4.30 9.57 15.18
N SER A 35 3.50 10.38 14.47
CA SER A 35 2.49 9.87 13.56
C SER A 35 3.24 9.16 12.45
N SER A 36 3.24 7.83 12.51
CA SER A 36 3.87 6.99 11.50
C SER A 36 3.02 7.09 10.24
N SER A 37 3.29 8.14 9.47
CA SER A 37 2.76 8.32 8.12
C SER A 37 3.32 7.20 7.26
N ALA A 38 2.62 6.06 7.25
CA ALA A 38 2.77 5.05 6.21
C ALA A 38 2.79 5.77 4.86
N PRO A 39 3.72 5.43 3.93
CA PRO A 39 4.02 6.23 2.75
C PRO A 39 2.74 6.51 1.96
N SER A 40 2.25 7.73 2.09
CA SER A 40 0.88 8.08 1.74
C SER A 40 0.84 8.44 0.27
N ILE A 41 0.89 7.41 -0.59
CA ILE A 41 0.92 7.58 -2.04
C ILE A 41 -0.19 8.54 -2.47
N ASN A 42 0.15 9.45 -3.37
CA ASN A 42 -0.70 10.52 -3.87
C ASN A 42 -1.83 9.97 -4.76
N MET A 43 -2.74 9.19 -4.18
CA MET A 43 -3.94 8.69 -4.83
C MET A 43 -5.19 9.11 -4.05
N GLN A 44 -6.29 9.25 -4.79
CA GLN A 44 -7.64 9.25 -4.23
C GLN A 44 -8.17 7.80 -4.15
N GLU A 45 -8.83 7.47 -3.04
CA GLU A 45 -9.52 6.18 -2.88
C GLU A 45 -10.88 6.21 -3.59
N GLY A 46 -11.33 5.06 -4.08
CA GLY A 46 -12.63 4.93 -4.74
C GLY A 46 -12.56 4.21 -6.07
N LEU A 47 -13.47 4.56 -6.97
CA LEU A 47 -13.60 3.97 -8.30
C LEU A 47 -12.61 4.63 -9.27
N TRP A 48 -11.83 3.81 -9.96
CA TRP A 48 -10.89 4.21 -11.00
C TRP A 48 -11.29 3.62 -12.34
N GLU A 49 -11.30 4.44 -13.38
CA GLU A 49 -11.25 4.04 -14.78
C GLU A 49 -9.80 3.76 -15.17
N ILE A 50 -9.56 2.63 -15.80
CA ILE A 50 -8.24 2.17 -16.20
C ILE A 50 -8.31 1.80 -17.67
N THR A 51 -7.49 2.46 -18.49
CA THR A 51 -7.31 2.09 -19.90
C THR A 51 -5.93 1.45 -20.09
N THR A 52 -5.90 0.22 -20.58
CA THR A 52 -4.68 -0.53 -20.87
C THR A 52 -4.42 -0.62 -22.38
N THR A 53 -3.15 -0.50 -22.78
CA THR A 53 -2.70 -0.69 -24.17
C THR A 53 -1.58 -1.71 -24.19
N VAL A 54 -1.71 -2.72 -25.05
CA VAL A 54 -0.81 -3.88 -25.10
C VAL A 54 0.03 -3.85 -26.37
N GLU A 55 1.35 -4.01 -26.20
CA GLU A 55 2.35 -4.19 -27.24
C GLU A 55 2.92 -5.62 -27.14
N MET A 56 2.96 -6.33 -28.26
CA MET A 56 3.41 -7.73 -28.32
C MET A 56 4.27 -7.94 -29.57
N THR A 57 5.43 -8.58 -29.41
CA THR A 57 6.33 -8.91 -30.51
C THR A 57 5.62 -9.70 -31.60
N GLY A 58 5.69 -9.24 -32.84
CA GLY A 58 5.01 -9.85 -34.00
C GLY A 58 3.63 -9.27 -34.32
N VAL A 59 3.04 -8.44 -33.46
CA VAL A 59 1.79 -7.72 -33.74
C VAL A 59 2.09 -6.24 -34.03
N PRO A 60 1.69 -5.69 -35.18
CA PRO A 60 1.85 -4.26 -35.47
C PRO A 60 1.16 -3.35 -34.43
N ALA A 61 1.84 -2.28 -34.03
CA ALA A 61 1.31 -1.30 -33.10
C ALA A 61 -0.04 -0.72 -33.58
N GLY A 62 -1.00 -0.58 -32.67
CA GLY A 62 -2.34 -0.09 -32.97
C GLY A 62 -3.35 -1.13 -33.50
N MET A 63 -2.92 -2.37 -33.83
CA MET A 63 -3.88 -3.44 -34.14
C MET A 63 -4.65 -3.93 -32.91
N ILE A 64 -4.00 -3.96 -31.74
CA ILE A 64 -4.67 -4.21 -30.47
C ILE A 64 -5.30 -2.90 -29.98
N LYS A 65 -6.63 -2.81 -30.00
CA LYS A 65 -7.34 -1.64 -29.47
C LYS A 65 -7.20 -1.58 -27.95
N PRO A 66 -6.96 -0.40 -27.35
CA PRO A 66 -6.93 -0.24 -25.90
C PRO A 66 -8.21 -0.77 -25.24
N GLN A 67 -8.08 -1.36 -24.06
CA GLN A 67 -9.20 -1.88 -23.28
C GLN A 67 -9.42 -0.99 -22.06
N THR A 68 -10.67 -0.63 -21.77
CA THR A 68 -11.03 0.20 -20.63
C THR A 68 -11.91 -0.58 -19.67
N PHE A 69 -11.57 -0.57 -18.39
CA PHE A 69 -12.36 -1.18 -17.31
C PHE A 69 -12.35 -0.30 -16.06
N THR A 70 -13.29 -0.53 -15.16
CA THR A 70 -13.33 0.14 -13.85
C THR A 70 -13.02 -0.84 -12.72
N THR A 71 -12.35 -0.34 -11.68
CA THR A 71 -12.11 -1.08 -10.43
C THR A 71 -12.07 -0.14 -9.24
N CYS A 72 -12.36 -0.66 -8.05
CA CYS A 72 -12.10 0.03 -6.80
C CYS A 72 -10.64 -0.12 -6.39
N LEU A 73 -10.02 0.96 -5.90
CA LEU A 73 -8.67 0.98 -5.32
C LEU A 73 -8.67 1.77 -4.00
N SER A 74 -7.79 1.40 -3.07
CA SER A 74 -7.57 2.10 -1.80
C SER A 74 -6.07 2.25 -1.51
N LYS A 75 -5.71 3.02 -0.48
CA LYS A 75 -4.32 3.15 0.00
C LYS A 75 -3.80 1.87 0.69
N THR A 76 -4.65 0.87 0.87
CA THR A 76 -4.31 -0.48 1.35
C THR A 76 -4.33 -1.55 0.25
N ASP A 77 -5.00 -1.28 -0.88
CA ASP A 77 -5.08 -2.16 -2.05
C ASP A 77 -5.07 -1.32 -3.34
N TYR A 78 -3.89 -0.79 -3.65
CA TYR A 78 -3.68 0.16 -4.76
C TYR A 78 -3.30 -0.51 -6.09
N VAL A 79 -2.74 -1.73 -6.08
CA VAL A 79 -2.37 -2.43 -7.32
C VAL A 79 -3.64 -2.95 -8.02
N PRO A 80 -3.96 -2.52 -9.26
CA PRO A 80 -5.14 -3.02 -9.98
C PRO A 80 -5.01 -4.51 -10.30
N LYS A 81 -5.98 -5.30 -9.85
CA LYS A 81 -6.03 -6.74 -10.10
C LYS A 81 -6.80 -7.01 -11.39
N GLU A 82 -6.08 -7.34 -12.46
CA GLU A 82 -6.72 -7.82 -13.68
C GLU A 82 -7.42 -9.17 -13.42
N LYS A 83 -8.66 -9.32 -13.91
CA LYS A 83 -9.52 -10.48 -13.64
C LYS A 83 -8.98 -11.83 -14.18
N ALA A 84 -7.91 -11.80 -14.97
CA ALA A 84 -7.24 -12.97 -15.52
C ALA A 84 -6.09 -13.52 -14.64
N ALA A 85 -5.70 -12.82 -13.56
CA ALA A 85 -4.53 -13.15 -12.74
C ALA A 85 -4.78 -14.30 -11.72
N THR A 86 -5.48 -15.36 -12.14
CA THR A 86 -5.67 -16.58 -11.34
C THR A 86 -4.32 -17.28 -11.09
N ASP A 87 -4.14 -17.84 -9.90
CA ASP A 87 -2.94 -18.58 -9.47
C ASP A 87 -1.59 -17.81 -9.55
N CYS A 88 -1.64 -16.48 -9.60
CA CYS A 88 -0.48 -15.59 -9.54
C CYS A 88 -0.18 -15.14 -8.09
N THR A 89 1.09 -15.25 -7.67
CA THR A 89 1.58 -14.76 -6.36
C THR A 89 2.26 -13.39 -6.52
N MET A 90 1.77 -12.37 -5.82
CA MET A 90 2.42 -11.06 -5.75
C MET A 90 3.61 -11.08 -4.78
N LYS A 91 4.73 -10.47 -5.19
CA LYS A 91 6.02 -10.40 -4.48
C LYS A 91 6.67 -9.03 -4.70
N ASP A 92 7.73 -8.74 -3.94
CA ASP A 92 8.61 -7.57 -4.13
C ASP A 92 7.89 -6.21 -4.16
N VAL A 93 6.71 -6.11 -3.54
CA VAL A 93 5.94 -4.86 -3.48
C VAL A 93 6.75 -3.80 -2.73
N LYS A 94 7.02 -2.68 -3.40
CA LYS A 94 7.78 -1.55 -2.88
C LYS A 94 7.09 -0.25 -3.26
N THR A 95 7.12 0.70 -2.33
CA THR A 95 6.61 2.06 -2.51
C THR A 95 7.75 3.03 -2.31
N ASP A 96 8.01 3.88 -3.30
CA ASP A 96 8.99 4.96 -3.26
C ASP A 96 8.30 6.26 -3.69
N GLY A 97 8.04 7.14 -2.72
CA GLY A 97 7.12 8.27 -2.88
C GLY A 97 5.76 7.83 -3.42
N ASP A 98 5.38 8.39 -4.57
CA ASP A 98 4.13 8.09 -5.29
C ASP A 98 4.25 6.92 -6.28
N THR A 99 5.41 6.27 -6.35
CA THR A 99 5.66 5.13 -7.25
C THR A 99 5.57 3.80 -6.50
N VAL A 100 4.69 2.93 -6.98
CA VAL A 100 4.55 1.54 -6.55
C VAL A 100 5.21 0.64 -7.60
N THR A 101 5.99 -0.34 -7.16
CA THR A 101 6.54 -1.43 -8.01
C THR A 101 6.23 -2.78 -7.40
N TRP A 102 6.02 -3.81 -8.23
CA TRP A 102 5.75 -5.18 -7.78
C TRP A 102 6.21 -6.23 -8.80
N THR A 103 6.46 -7.44 -8.31
CA THR A 103 6.59 -8.66 -9.13
C THR A 103 5.32 -9.49 -8.96
N MET A 104 4.78 -10.06 -10.03
CA MET A 104 3.79 -11.13 -9.99
C MET A 104 4.41 -12.39 -10.61
N VAL A 105 4.43 -13.48 -9.86
CA VAL A 105 4.91 -14.79 -10.31
C VAL A 105 3.72 -15.72 -10.44
N CYS A 106 3.37 -16.07 -11.67
CA CYS A 106 2.36 -17.06 -11.99
C CYS A 106 3.08 -18.39 -12.35
N LYS A 107 2.32 -19.46 -12.63
CA LYS A 107 2.90 -20.79 -12.93
C LYS A 107 3.87 -20.78 -14.12
N ASP A 108 3.45 -20.19 -15.24
CA ASP A 108 4.16 -20.26 -16.53
C ASP A 108 4.61 -18.85 -17.04
N SER A 109 4.51 -17.81 -16.20
CA SER A 109 4.85 -16.43 -16.52
C SER A 109 5.31 -15.62 -15.29
N THR A 110 6.10 -14.58 -15.54
CA THR A 110 6.47 -13.56 -14.53
C THR A 110 6.21 -12.17 -15.09
N MET A 111 5.50 -11.36 -14.32
CA MET A 111 5.20 -9.97 -14.65
C MET A 111 5.90 -9.03 -13.66
N LYS A 112 6.41 -7.90 -14.15
CA LYS A 112 6.90 -6.79 -13.32
C LYS A 112 6.07 -5.56 -13.62
N GLY A 113 5.51 -4.94 -12.59
CA GLY A 113 4.66 -3.75 -12.71
C GLY A 113 5.25 -2.53 -12.01
N ARG A 114 4.94 -1.35 -12.56
CA ARG A 114 5.13 -0.04 -11.94
C ARG A 114 3.89 0.82 -12.18
N ILE A 115 3.43 1.53 -11.15
CA ILE A 115 2.47 2.64 -11.26
C ILE A 115 3.06 3.85 -10.53
N THR A 116 2.91 5.05 -11.10
CA THR A 116 3.21 6.31 -10.43
C THR A 116 1.93 7.14 -10.37
N TYR A 117 1.50 7.49 -9.14
CA TYR A 117 0.24 8.21 -8.89
C TYR A 117 0.41 9.73 -8.92
N ALA A 118 -0.66 10.42 -9.32
CA ALA A 118 -0.75 11.88 -9.43
C ALA A 118 -2.15 12.39 -9.03
N GLY A 119 -2.56 12.09 -7.80
CA GLY A 119 -3.82 12.47 -7.17
C GLY A 119 -5.03 11.75 -7.77
N ALA A 120 -5.61 12.34 -8.81
CA ALA A 120 -6.77 11.83 -9.54
C ALA A 120 -6.40 11.04 -10.81
N THR A 121 -5.11 10.93 -11.13
CA THR A 121 -4.60 10.14 -12.26
C THR A 121 -3.44 9.23 -11.84
N TYR A 122 -3.11 8.26 -12.68
CA TYR A 122 -1.83 7.56 -12.61
C TYR A 122 -1.34 7.13 -14.00
N ASP A 123 -0.02 6.99 -14.12
CA ASP A 123 0.63 6.35 -15.27
C ASP A 123 1.30 5.05 -14.84
N GLY A 124 1.05 3.97 -15.57
CA GLY A 124 1.52 2.63 -15.25
C GLY A 124 2.14 1.89 -16.44
N ALA A 125 3.05 0.98 -16.14
CA ALA A 125 3.68 0.10 -17.11
C ALA A 125 3.92 -1.28 -16.49
N MET A 126 3.66 -2.33 -17.25
CA MET A 126 3.89 -3.72 -16.88
C MET A 126 4.65 -4.43 -18.01
N GLU A 127 5.58 -5.31 -17.66
CA GLU A 127 6.26 -6.20 -18.58
C GLU A 127 6.06 -7.65 -18.13
N THR A 128 5.44 -8.47 -18.97
CA THR A 128 5.19 -9.90 -18.74
C THR A 128 6.11 -10.73 -19.61
N THR A 129 6.92 -11.58 -18.99
CA THR A 129 7.73 -12.60 -19.66
C THR A 129 7.07 -13.96 -19.47
N MET A 130 6.86 -14.69 -20.55
CA MET A 130 6.21 -16.01 -20.56
C MET A 130 6.77 -16.89 -21.68
N LYS A 131 6.58 -18.22 -21.59
CA LYS A 131 7.00 -19.14 -22.64
C LYS A 131 5.82 -19.60 -23.49
N GLN A 132 5.97 -19.53 -24.80
CA GLN A 132 5.05 -20.09 -25.78
C GLN A 132 5.84 -20.83 -26.85
N ASP A 133 5.42 -22.06 -27.19
CA ASP A 133 6.06 -22.89 -28.23
C ASP A 133 7.59 -23.07 -28.05
N GLY A 134 8.03 -23.12 -26.78
CA GLY A 134 9.44 -23.22 -26.39
C GLY A 134 10.25 -21.92 -26.50
N ARG A 135 9.64 -20.81 -26.91
CA ARG A 135 10.27 -19.49 -27.07
C ARG A 135 9.85 -18.56 -25.93
N ASP A 136 10.79 -17.74 -25.46
CA ASP A 136 10.48 -16.64 -24.55
C ASP A 136 9.76 -15.52 -25.32
N MET A 137 8.63 -15.06 -24.77
CA MET A 137 7.87 -13.92 -25.29
C MET A 137 7.74 -12.85 -24.21
N THR A 138 7.90 -11.59 -24.63
CA THR A 138 7.69 -10.42 -23.80
C THR A 138 6.46 -9.65 -24.29
N VAL A 139 5.54 -9.37 -23.37
CA VAL A 139 4.37 -8.53 -23.59
C VAL A 139 4.55 -7.27 -22.74
N LYS A 140 4.35 -6.09 -23.34
CA LYS A 140 4.39 -4.82 -22.62
C LYS A 140 2.98 -4.24 -22.55
N THR A 141 2.56 -3.83 -21.37
CA THR A 141 1.25 -3.21 -21.14
C THR A 141 1.46 -1.84 -20.52
N THR A 142 1.00 -0.78 -21.19
CA THR A 142 0.88 0.54 -20.56
C THR A 142 -0.52 0.71 -19.98
N MET A 143 -0.63 1.46 -18.89
CA MET A 143 -1.88 1.70 -18.16
C MET A 143 -2.03 3.19 -17.90
N LYS A 144 -3.21 3.75 -18.15
CA LYS A 144 -3.59 5.10 -17.69
C LYS A 144 -4.80 5.01 -16.80
N GLY A 145 -4.66 5.49 -15.56
CA GLY A 145 -5.71 5.52 -14.56
C GLY A 145 -6.30 6.92 -14.39
N LYS A 146 -7.61 6.98 -14.16
CA LYS A 146 -8.35 8.20 -13.81
C LYS A 146 -9.39 7.88 -12.72
N HIS A 147 -9.39 8.64 -11.64
CA HIS A 147 -10.39 8.55 -10.59
C HIS A 147 -11.76 9.05 -11.08
N LEU A 148 -12.82 8.33 -10.73
CA LEU A 148 -14.21 8.65 -11.10
C LEU A 148 -15.06 9.12 -9.91
N GLY A 149 -14.58 8.97 -8.67
CA GLY A 149 -15.34 9.24 -7.45
C GLY A 149 -15.39 8.04 -6.49
N PRO A 150 -16.34 8.02 -5.53
CA PRO A 150 -16.48 6.91 -4.59
C PRO A 150 -16.87 5.58 -5.25
N CYS A 151 -16.53 4.47 -4.60
CA CYS A 151 -17.04 3.16 -4.97
C CYS A 151 -18.54 3.02 -4.68
N THR A 152 -19.31 2.58 -5.67
CA THR A 152 -20.65 2.01 -5.46
C THR A 152 -20.53 0.68 -4.70
N LYS A 153 -21.42 0.45 -3.73
CA LYS A 153 -21.60 -0.86 -3.08
C LYS A 153 -22.55 -1.73 -3.88
#